data_AF-A0A225AEX4-F1
#
_entry.id   AF-A0A225AEX4-F1
#
_cell.length_a   1.000
_cell.length_b   1.000
_cell.length_c   1.000
_cell.angle_alpha   90.00
_cell.angle_beta   90.00
_cell.angle_gamma   90.00
#
_symmetry.space_group_name_H-M   'P 1'
#
loop_
_entity.id
_entity.type
_entity.pdbx_description
1 polymer ?
#
loop_
_entity_poly.entity_id
_entity_poly.type
_entity_poly.pdbx_seq_one_letter_code
_entity_poly.pdbx_strand_id
1 'polypeptide(L)'
;MAELAVTTETFVRDVDQQTAIDDADDEDIAYEPEQQTHIEEPRLDIDPLEEFLKPLVPEESRLYNLARRFSEVYRHLALTSDQQFLPTPVTRLPSGEEVGRYLAIDVGGSNLRVAFIELLGEDADSDKSPSDKSRETIRKAQRQRVRRTLEKAWPIQEHLKMDKAEDLFEWIGDCIAEVIADSLASDATKGEIPEELEMGITFSFPIMQESLGEATLMPMGKGFAITSDLNLRNILLTGYEKHTRRSEDDEPSTKRRKLYALPKLKIAAITNDAVATLVSSAYCVKSLPNSRVTMAIIVGTGCNATIPMSLTDLHESKAKLVSSRDPKATQTIVNTEITISGAAAPLKELNITTKWDVELDRACSRPGFQPLEYMTGGRYIGELVRIVFFDYLTNVLGVTKKELPANLVHEYALSTYYLSNKVARSRSAQELVMELSRSLPPPESSDWSWSRETAIAFQKVTRAVQTRSAGLIASAVIGLLACTREIQLRDDSARNSPQPPLAGIQSGDSNDDQQETAAALAATNKTLTSESNNQRGLIVPVLAPAPADWHSGPEELVVAYTGGIIQNYPNFKETCQSYIDRMIMRTGPQMGGKSVFLREASDGGVIGAGVLAGMVAGQT
;
A
#
# COMPACT_ATOMS: atom_id res chain seq x y z
N MET A 1 53.13 -22.93 25.01
CA MET A 1 54.61 -22.95 24.91
C MET A 1 55.03 -21.69 24.17
N ALA A 2 56.03 -21.01 24.72
CA ALA A 2 56.74 -19.83 24.25
C ALA A 2 56.04 -18.45 24.38
N GLU A 3 56.33 -17.83 25.53
CA GLU A 3 56.47 -16.38 25.75
C GLU A 3 57.58 -15.77 24.87
N LEU A 4 57.53 -14.46 24.64
CA LEU A 4 58.60 -13.53 25.05
C LEU A 4 58.21 -12.07 24.77
N ALA A 5 58.74 -11.19 25.62
CA ALA A 5 58.32 -9.84 25.88
C ALA A 5 59.53 -8.86 25.82
N VAL A 6 59.21 -7.55 25.80
CA VAL A 6 60.03 -6.39 26.24
C VAL A 6 61.22 -6.04 25.31
N THR A 7 61.37 -4.81 24.79
CA THR A 7 61.95 -3.67 25.53
C THR A 7 61.81 -2.34 24.77
N THR A 8 61.49 -1.30 25.53
CA THR A 8 61.62 0.13 25.27
C THR A 8 63.05 0.60 25.47
N GLU A 9 63.50 1.60 24.71
CA GLU A 9 64.58 2.50 25.16
C GLU A 9 64.37 3.93 24.64
N THR A 10 64.60 4.87 25.54
CA THR A 10 64.42 6.32 25.42
C THR A 10 65.81 6.94 25.48
N PHE A 11 66.12 7.96 24.67
CA PHE A 11 67.26 8.83 24.92
C PHE A 11 66.88 10.29 24.70
N VAL A 12 67.14 11.08 25.74
CA VAL A 12 67.06 12.55 25.86
C VAL A 12 68.50 13.08 25.85
N ARG A 13 68.68 14.31 25.33
CA ARG A 13 69.70 15.36 25.65
C ARG A 13 69.81 16.29 24.42
N ASP A 14 70.09 17.59 24.46
CA ASP A 14 70.23 18.69 25.45
C ASP A 14 70.39 19.95 24.55
N VAL A 15 69.64 21.04 24.75
CA VAL A 15 70.07 22.35 25.33
C VAL A 15 70.74 23.37 24.38
N ASP A 16 70.07 24.54 24.30
CA ASP A 16 70.47 25.94 24.08
C ASP A 16 71.33 26.41 22.89
N GLN A 17 70.83 27.45 22.20
CA GLN A 17 71.45 28.79 22.23
C GLN A 17 70.51 29.91 21.72
N GLN A 18 70.38 30.96 22.52
CA GLN A 18 69.79 32.28 22.23
C GLN A 18 70.88 33.25 21.76
N THR A 19 70.52 34.20 20.88
CA THR A 19 71.05 35.57 20.62
C THR A 19 70.74 35.90 19.14
N ALA A 20 70.41 37.11 18.67
CA ALA A 20 70.21 38.44 19.22
C ALA A 20 69.33 39.22 18.21
N ILE A 21 68.75 40.32 18.68
CA ILE A 21 67.99 41.32 17.92
C ILE A 21 69.00 42.29 17.29
N ASP A 22 68.80 42.69 16.04
CA ASP A 22 69.24 43.98 15.50
C ASP A 22 68.27 44.45 14.40
N ASP A 23 67.87 45.72 14.51
CA ASP A 23 66.96 46.47 13.65
C ASP A 23 67.68 47.10 12.43
N ALA A 24 66.86 47.51 11.46
CA ALA A 24 67.11 48.45 10.34
C ALA A 24 67.51 47.84 8.98
N ASP A 25 66.59 47.87 8.00
CA ASP A 25 66.58 48.93 6.96
C ASP A 25 65.43 48.68 5.95
N ASP A 26 64.70 49.76 5.65
CA ASP A 26 63.68 49.86 4.59
C ASP A 26 64.36 49.82 3.20
N GLU A 27 64.02 48.85 2.36
CA GLU A 27 64.15 48.98 0.91
C GLU A 27 62.92 48.41 0.19
N ASP A 28 62.27 49.29 -0.57
CA ASP A 28 61.17 49.03 -1.51
C ASP A 28 61.53 47.92 -2.51
N ILE A 29 60.82 46.79 -2.45
CA ILE A 29 60.86 45.76 -3.49
C ILE A 29 59.46 45.54 -4.05
N ALA A 30 59.38 45.67 -5.37
CA ALA A 30 58.19 45.62 -6.20
C ALA A 30 57.37 44.33 -6.05
N TYR A 31 56.04 44.50 -6.10
CA TYR A 31 55.02 43.46 -6.19
C TYR A 31 55.28 42.52 -7.39
N GLU A 32 55.67 41.26 -7.13
CA GLU A 32 55.39 40.13 -8.03
C GLU A 32 54.09 39.45 -7.58
N PRO A 33 53.19 39.05 -8.50
CA PRO A 33 51.91 38.48 -8.11
C PRO A 33 52.12 37.07 -7.58
N GLU A 34 51.71 36.85 -6.33
CA GLU A 34 51.61 35.54 -5.70
C GLU A 34 50.79 34.60 -6.59
N GLN A 35 51.35 33.43 -6.87
CA GLN A 35 50.61 32.31 -7.44
C GLN A 35 49.48 31.96 -6.45
N GLN A 36 48.25 32.33 -6.78
CA GLN A 36 47.05 31.81 -6.16
C GLN A 36 47.08 30.28 -6.29
N THR A 37 47.51 29.62 -5.22
CA THR A 37 47.21 28.21 -5.00
C THR A 37 45.70 28.14 -4.87
N HIS A 38 45.06 27.73 -5.97
CA HIS A 38 43.67 27.29 -5.96
C HIS A 38 43.56 26.20 -4.89
N ILE A 39 43.05 26.56 -3.72
CA ILE A 39 42.51 25.61 -2.76
C ILE A 39 41.28 25.05 -3.46
N GLU A 40 41.44 23.91 -4.14
CA GLU A 40 40.31 23.12 -4.59
C GLU A 40 39.51 22.73 -3.35
N GLU A 41 38.31 23.31 -3.21
CA GLU A 41 37.32 22.80 -2.27
C GLU A 41 37.16 21.29 -2.53
N PRO A 42 37.08 20.45 -1.48
CA PRO A 42 36.96 19.02 -1.65
C PRO A 42 35.67 18.72 -2.42
N ARG A 43 35.80 18.32 -3.69
CA ARG A 43 34.69 17.74 -4.45
C ARG A 43 34.23 16.52 -3.67
N LEU A 44 33.01 16.59 -3.14
CA LEU A 44 32.30 15.42 -2.65
C LEU A 44 32.23 14.42 -3.81
N ASP A 45 32.99 13.34 -3.76
CA ASP A 45 32.89 12.23 -4.71
C ASP A 45 31.48 11.64 -4.59
N ILE A 46 30.57 12.06 -5.45
CA ILE A 46 29.20 11.52 -5.51
C ILE A 46 29.29 10.12 -6.10
N ASP A 47 28.74 9.11 -5.40
CA ASP A 47 28.63 7.73 -5.90
C ASP A 47 27.91 7.76 -7.27
N PRO A 48 28.53 7.32 -8.38
CA PRO A 48 27.94 7.36 -9.72
C PRO A 48 26.58 6.68 -9.80
N LEU A 49 26.35 5.66 -8.96
CA LEU A 49 25.07 5.00 -8.84
C LEU A 49 23.99 5.89 -8.19
N GLU A 50 24.35 6.72 -7.21
CA GLU A 50 23.40 7.63 -6.56
C GLU A 50 22.95 8.74 -7.51
N GLU A 51 23.87 9.29 -8.30
CA GLU A 51 23.52 10.24 -9.36
C GLU A 51 22.62 9.57 -10.41
N PHE A 52 22.96 8.35 -10.84
CA PHE A 52 22.15 7.57 -11.77
C PHE A 52 20.73 7.32 -11.25
N LEU A 53 20.57 6.98 -9.96
CA LEU A 53 19.27 6.67 -9.37
C LEU A 53 18.46 7.90 -8.94
N LYS A 54 19.04 9.11 -8.96
CA LYS A 54 18.37 10.35 -8.55
C LYS A 54 16.97 10.55 -9.13
N PRO A 55 16.68 10.25 -10.43
CA PRO A 55 15.33 10.39 -10.97
C PRO A 55 14.29 9.46 -10.33
N LEU A 56 14.70 8.33 -9.73
CA LEU A 56 13.81 7.39 -9.04
C LEU A 56 13.50 7.79 -7.60
N VAL A 57 14.16 8.80 -7.05
CA VAL A 57 13.99 9.20 -5.63
C VAL A 57 13.26 10.54 -5.60
N PRO A 58 11.92 10.55 -5.64
CA PRO A 58 11.17 11.80 -5.57
C PRO A 58 11.33 12.42 -4.18
N GLU A 59 11.55 13.74 -4.15
CA GLU A 59 11.52 14.50 -2.91
C GLU A 59 10.14 14.44 -2.25
N GLU A 60 10.10 14.53 -0.92
CA GLU A 60 8.83 14.50 -0.16
C GLU A 60 7.90 15.66 -0.53
N SER A 61 8.46 16.83 -0.85
CA SER A 61 7.72 17.98 -1.38
C SER A 61 6.99 17.64 -2.68
N ARG A 62 7.64 16.87 -3.57
CA ARG A 62 7.06 16.43 -4.84
C ARG A 62 5.95 15.41 -4.61
N LEU A 63 6.12 14.48 -3.66
CA LEU A 63 5.06 13.53 -3.27
C LEU A 63 3.85 14.25 -2.63
N TYR A 64 4.10 15.25 -1.77
CA TYR A 64 3.03 16.06 -1.20
C TYR A 64 2.24 16.81 -2.28
N ASN A 65 2.94 17.48 -3.20
CA ASN A 65 2.31 18.16 -4.32
C ASN A 65 1.59 17.19 -5.27
N LEU A 66 2.11 15.98 -5.44
CA LEU A 66 1.43 14.92 -6.18
C LEU A 66 0.11 14.55 -5.52
N ALA A 67 0.09 14.35 -4.20
CA ALA A 67 -1.14 14.06 -3.47
C ALA A 67 -2.19 15.17 -3.59
N ARG A 68 -1.75 16.44 -3.58
CA ARG A 68 -2.63 17.59 -3.81
C ARG A 68 -3.24 17.59 -5.21
N ARG A 69 -2.41 17.42 -6.24
CA ARG A 69 -2.87 17.35 -7.64
C ARG A 69 -3.79 16.15 -7.86
N PHE A 70 -3.48 15.01 -7.26
CA PHE A 70 -4.38 13.86 -7.26
C PHE A 70 -5.74 14.19 -6.65
N SER A 71 -5.81 14.92 -5.53
CA SER A 71 -7.10 15.34 -4.96
C SER A 71 -7.96 16.15 -5.94
N GLU A 72 -7.36 17.09 -6.67
CA GLU A 72 -8.04 17.91 -7.69
C GLU A 72 -8.51 17.05 -8.87
N VAL A 73 -7.60 16.22 -9.41
CA VAL A 73 -7.88 15.35 -10.56
C VAL A 73 -8.94 14.30 -10.22
N TYR A 74 -8.91 13.70 -9.03
CA TYR A 74 -9.91 12.72 -8.60
C TYR A 74 -11.31 13.33 -8.50
N ARG A 75 -11.46 14.55 -7.97
CA ARG A 75 -12.76 15.25 -7.99
C ARG A 75 -13.23 15.51 -9.42
N HIS A 76 -12.31 15.89 -10.31
CA HIS A 76 -12.65 16.08 -11.71
C HIS A 76 -13.12 14.76 -12.36
N LEU A 77 -12.37 13.66 -12.19
CA LEU A 77 -12.71 12.35 -12.75
C LEU A 77 -14.02 11.77 -12.20
N ALA A 78 -14.34 12.02 -10.93
CA ALA A 78 -15.63 11.67 -10.35
C ALA A 78 -16.81 12.30 -11.12
N LEU A 79 -16.60 13.51 -11.64
CA LEU A 79 -17.58 14.27 -12.42
C LEU A 79 -17.52 14.01 -13.93
N THR A 80 -16.38 13.60 -14.50
CA THR A 80 -16.21 13.61 -15.97
C THR A 80 -15.85 12.28 -16.59
N SER A 81 -15.36 11.31 -15.83
CA SER A 81 -14.90 10.03 -16.37
C SER A 81 -16.01 8.98 -16.39
N ASP A 82 -16.19 8.33 -17.53
CA ASP A 82 -17.08 7.15 -17.67
C ASP A 82 -16.39 5.83 -17.32
N GLN A 83 -15.07 5.85 -17.10
CA GLN A 83 -14.26 4.65 -16.86
C GLN A 83 -13.65 4.59 -15.44
N GLN A 84 -13.72 5.69 -14.69
CA GLN A 84 -13.17 5.82 -13.35
C GLN A 84 -14.23 6.38 -12.41
N PHE A 85 -14.03 6.15 -11.11
CA PHE A 85 -15.01 6.54 -10.08
C PHE A 85 -16.40 6.00 -10.40
N LEU A 86 -16.48 4.67 -10.56
CA LEU A 86 -17.69 3.94 -10.91
C LEU A 86 -18.49 3.65 -9.62
N PRO A 87 -19.73 4.16 -9.50
CA PRO A 87 -20.56 3.89 -8.33
C PRO A 87 -20.93 2.41 -8.28
N THR A 88 -20.94 1.85 -7.08
CA THR A 88 -21.38 0.47 -6.85
C THR A 88 -22.81 0.45 -6.31
N PRO A 89 -23.48 -0.70 -6.32
CA PRO A 89 -24.78 -0.87 -5.65
C PRO A 89 -24.72 -0.80 -4.11
N VAL A 90 -23.54 -0.66 -3.50
CA VAL A 90 -23.39 -0.58 -2.04
C VAL A 90 -23.53 0.88 -1.57
N THR A 91 -24.67 1.24 -1.00
CA THR A 91 -25.00 2.62 -0.59
C THR A 91 -24.63 2.96 0.86
N ARG A 92 -24.19 1.98 1.65
CA ARG A 92 -23.79 2.14 3.05
C ARG A 92 -22.74 1.10 3.46
N LEU A 93 -21.90 1.44 4.42
CA LEU A 93 -21.02 0.49 5.10
C LEU A 93 -21.84 -0.40 6.06
N PRO A 94 -21.35 -1.61 6.38
CA PRO A 94 -22.04 -2.53 7.30
C PRO A 94 -22.35 -1.90 8.67
N SER A 95 -23.46 -2.32 9.27
CA SER A 95 -23.85 -1.90 10.62
C SER A 95 -22.95 -2.52 11.68
N GLY A 96 -22.31 -3.65 11.40
CA GLY A 96 -21.65 -4.50 12.38
C GLY A 96 -22.61 -5.53 12.98
N GLU A 97 -23.91 -5.28 12.94
CA GLU A 97 -24.93 -6.13 13.54
C GLU A 97 -25.30 -7.30 12.62
N GLU A 98 -24.76 -7.36 11.39
CA GLU A 98 -24.98 -8.47 10.49
C GLU A 98 -24.59 -9.80 11.17
N VAL A 99 -25.48 -10.79 11.09
CA VAL A 99 -25.36 -12.13 11.64
C VAL A 99 -25.71 -13.16 10.58
N GLY A 100 -25.24 -14.40 10.74
CA GLY A 100 -25.62 -15.52 9.87
C GLY A 100 -24.42 -16.23 9.26
N ARG A 101 -24.67 -17.35 8.59
CA ARG A 101 -23.63 -18.19 7.96
C ARG A 101 -23.80 -18.18 6.45
N TYR A 102 -22.76 -17.72 5.75
CA TYR A 102 -22.77 -17.49 4.31
C TYR A 102 -21.63 -18.24 3.63
N LEU A 103 -21.86 -18.68 2.40
CA LEU A 103 -20.80 -19.16 1.53
C LEU A 103 -20.10 -17.96 0.89
N ALA A 104 -18.79 -17.88 0.99
CA ALA A 104 -18.00 -16.79 0.41
C ALA A 104 -16.99 -17.34 -0.59
N ILE A 105 -16.94 -16.70 -1.75
CA ILE A 105 -16.00 -17.04 -2.82
C ILE A 105 -15.13 -15.83 -3.09
N ASP A 106 -13.83 -16.04 -3.22
CA ASP A 106 -12.86 -15.04 -3.64
C ASP A 106 -12.07 -15.56 -4.84
N VAL A 107 -12.34 -14.96 -6.01
CA VAL A 107 -11.66 -15.27 -7.26
C VAL A 107 -10.62 -14.18 -7.52
N GLY A 108 -9.36 -14.51 -7.24
CA GLY A 108 -8.21 -13.67 -7.53
C GLY A 108 -7.58 -13.96 -8.90
N GLY A 109 -6.47 -13.28 -9.21
CA GLY A 109 -5.69 -13.55 -10.44
C GLY A 109 -4.88 -14.84 -10.41
N SER A 110 -4.63 -15.40 -9.21
CA SER A 110 -3.77 -16.58 -9.03
C SER A 110 -4.40 -17.70 -8.23
N ASN A 111 -5.36 -17.40 -7.35
CA ASN A 111 -5.99 -18.38 -6.47
C ASN A 111 -7.50 -18.19 -6.42
N LEU A 112 -8.21 -19.30 -6.32
CA LEU A 112 -9.60 -19.37 -5.91
C LEU A 112 -9.65 -19.74 -4.43
N ARG A 113 -10.48 -19.05 -3.64
CA ARG A 113 -10.78 -19.43 -2.26
C ARG A 113 -12.28 -19.57 -2.08
N VAL A 114 -12.70 -20.60 -1.36
CA VAL A 114 -14.10 -20.85 -1.01
C VAL A 114 -14.16 -21.14 0.49
N ALA A 115 -15.00 -20.42 1.21
CA ALA A 115 -15.13 -20.58 2.65
C ALA A 115 -16.56 -20.38 3.14
N PHE A 116 -16.90 -21.00 4.28
CA PHE A 116 -18.06 -20.63 5.08
C PHE A 116 -17.67 -19.56 6.10
N ILE A 117 -18.32 -18.40 5.99
CA ILE A 117 -18.14 -17.24 6.85
C ILE A 117 -19.38 -17.08 7.72
N GLU A 118 -19.17 -17.05 9.02
CA GLU A 118 -20.22 -16.79 10.00
C GLU A 118 -20.00 -15.44 10.64
N LEU A 119 -20.99 -14.56 10.46
CA LEU A 119 -21.06 -13.23 11.04
C LEU A 119 -21.72 -13.34 12.42
N LEU A 120 -21.09 -12.76 13.43
CA LEU A 120 -21.47 -12.94 14.84
C LEU A 120 -22.22 -11.74 15.43
N GLY A 121 -22.37 -10.65 14.67
CA GLY A 121 -23.03 -9.43 15.14
C GLY A 121 -22.32 -8.79 16.34
N GLU A 122 -23.07 -8.03 17.15
CA GLU A 122 -22.58 -7.50 18.43
C GLU A 122 -22.85 -8.42 19.64
N ASP A 123 -23.79 -9.36 19.51
CA ASP A 123 -24.52 -9.97 20.63
C ASP A 123 -24.07 -11.37 21.06
N ALA A 124 -22.88 -11.83 20.66
CA ALA A 124 -22.42 -13.18 21.00
C ALA A 124 -22.12 -13.45 22.50
N ASP A 125 -22.41 -12.51 23.42
CA ASP A 125 -22.24 -12.73 24.87
C ASP A 125 -23.02 -11.70 25.75
N SER A 126 -24.34 -11.62 25.60
CA SER A 126 -25.22 -10.72 26.36
C SER A 126 -25.49 -11.15 27.82
N ASP A 127 -24.56 -11.88 28.45
CA ASP A 127 -24.73 -12.36 29.83
C ASP A 127 -23.55 -11.91 30.70
N LYS A 128 -23.52 -10.62 31.09
CA LYS A 128 -22.86 -10.10 32.33
C LYS A 128 -23.08 -8.60 32.62
N SER A 129 -23.11 -8.33 33.93
CA SER A 129 -23.42 -7.09 34.67
C SER A 129 -22.77 -5.77 34.18
N PRO A 130 -23.40 -4.59 34.37
CA PRO A 130 -23.08 -3.32 33.72
C PRO A 130 -21.91 -2.52 34.33
N SER A 131 -20.95 -3.15 35.01
CA SER A 131 -20.14 -2.43 35.99
C SER A 131 -18.75 -1.94 35.55
N ASP A 132 -18.37 -1.91 34.26
CA ASP A 132 -17.06 -1.36 33.90
C ASP A 132 -16.89 -0.96 32.40
N LYS A 133 -17.33 0.26 32.03
CA LYS A 133 -17.30 0.78 30.64
C LYS A 133 -15.92 0.75 29.98
N SER A 134 -14.86 0.95 30.76
CA SER A 134 -13.47 0.97 30.27
C SER A 134 -12.97 -0.43 29.88
N ARG A 135 -13.34 -1.46 30.68
CA ARG A 135 -12.99 -2.86 30.37
C ARG A 135 -13.86 -3.43 29.25
N GLU A 136 -15.08 -2.93 29.12
CA GLU A 136 -15.99 -3.30 28.04
C GLU A 136 -15.50 -2.80 26.67
N THR A 137 -14.93 -1.60 26.60
CA THR A 137 -14.37 -1.04 25.37
C THR A 137 -13.18 -1.87 24.86
N ILE A 138 -12.27 -2.27 25.74
CA ILE A 138 -11.13 -3.13 25.40
C ILE A 138 -11.60 -4.53 24.98
N ARG A 139 -12.60 -5.09 25.69
CA ARG A 139 -13.20 -6.37 25.31
C ARG A 139 -13.87 -6.30 23.94
N LYS A 140 -14.64 -5.25 23.64
CA LYS A 140 -15.29 -5.06 22.33
C LYS A 140 -14.27 -4.99 21.20
N ALA A 141 -13.19 -4.24 21.39
CA ALA A 141 -12.08 -4.14 20.44
C ALA A 141 -11.37 -5.48 20.14
N GLN A 142 -11.36 -6.42 21.08
CA GLN A 142 -10.71 -7.74 20.95
C GLN A 142 -11.66 -8.87 20.53
N ARG A 143 -12.95 -8.58 20.30
CA ARG A 143 -13.94 -9.61 19.94
C ARG A 143 -13.73 -10.09 18.50
N GLN A 144 -13.74 -11.41 18.35
CA GLN A 144 -13.90 -12.04 17.05
C GLN A 144 -15.33 -11.78 16.55
N ARG A 145 -15.47 -11.02 15.46
CA ARG A 145 -16.77 -10.73 14.82
C ARG A 145 -17.13 -11.71 13.70
N VAL A 146 -16.13 -12.45 13.23
CA VAL A 146 -16.24 -13.36 12.10
C VAL A 146 -15.63 -14.71 12.47
N ARG A 147 -16.41 -15.79 12.33
CA ARG A 147 -15.92 -17.16 12.47
C ARG A 147 -15.80 -17.81 11.10
N ARG A 148 -14.65 -18.43 10.84
CA ARG A 148 -14.39 -19.23 9.64
C ARG A 148 -14.46 -20.70 10.02
N THR A 149 -15.40 -21.44 9.43
CA THR A 149 -15.61 -22.84 9.82
C THR A 149 -14.98 -23.83 8.86
N LEU A 150 -14.95 -23.52 7.57
CA LEU A 150 -14.40 -24.38 6.52
C LEU A 150 -13.89 -23.50 5.39
N GLU A 151 -12.65 -23.69 4.97
CA GLU A 151 -12.00 -22.92 3.89
C GLU A 151 -11.12 -23.87 3.07
N LYS A 152 -11.16 -23.70 1.75
CA LYS A 152 -10.25 -24.35 0.81
C LYS A 152 -9.77 -23.33 -0.22
N ALA A 153 -8.55 -23.52 -0.70
CA ALA A 153 -7.91 -22.66 -1.68
C ALA A 153 -7.23 -23.50 -2.77
N TRP A 154 -7.35 -23.06 -4.02
CA TRP A 154 -6.76 -23.72 -5.17
C TRP A 154 -6.02 -22.72 -6.05
N PRO A 155 -4.83 -23.06 -6.56
CA PRO A 155 -4.16 -22.25 -7.58
C PRO A 155 -4.92 -22.32 -8.91
N ILE A 156 -5.17 -21.17 -9.51
CA ILE A 156 -5.78 -21.07 -10.85
C ILE A 156 -4.68 -21.35 -11.87
N GLN A 157 -4.76 -22.51 -12.51
CA GLN A 157 -3.78 -22.97 -13.49
C GLN A 157 -3.84 -22.12 -14.76
N GLU A 158 -2.72 -21.98 -15.47
CA GLU A 158 -2.61 -21.09 -16.63
C GLU A 158 -3.55 -21.50 -17.78
N HIS A 159 -3.76 -22.81 -17.99
CA HIS A 159 -4.72 -23.29 -19.00
C HIS A 159 -6.14 -22.79 -18.70
N LEU A 160 -6.62 -22.85 -17.45
CA LEU A 160 -7.93 -22.32 -17.05
C LEU A 160 -8.08 -20.81 -17.28
N LYS A 161 -6.97 -20.06 -17.38
CA LYS A 161 -7.02 -18.64 -17.73
C LYS A 161 -7.15 -18.45 -19.24
N MET A 162 -6.51 -19.30 -20.03
CA MET A 162 -6.37 -19.17 -21.48
C MET A 162 -7.41 -19.98 -22.27
N ASP A 163 -8.09 -20.91 -21.61
CA ASP A 163 -9.13 -21.76 -22.18
C ASP A 163 -10.47 -20.99 -22.27
N LYS A 164 -11.54 -21.71 -22.63
CA LYS A 164 -12.87 -21.11 -22.74
C LYS A 164 -13.37 -20.69 -21.35
N ALA A 165 -14.18 -19.64 -21.31
CA ALA A 165 -14.75 -19.15 -20.05
C ALA A 165 -15.49 -20.27 -19.30
N GLU A 166 -16.25 -21.08 -20.02
CA GLU A 166 -17.04 -22.18 -19.47
C GLU A 166 -16.20 -23.16 -18.66
N ASP A 167 -14.99 -23.50 -19.11
CA ASP A 167 -14.10 -24.45 -18.43
C ASP A 167 -13.64 -23.91 -17.06
N LEU A 168 -13.34 -22.61 -16.98
CA LEU A 168 -12.99 -21.93 -15.73
C LEU A 168 -14.16 -21.97 -14.73
N PHE A 169 -15.38 -21.66 -15.18
CA PHE A 169 -16.54 -21.60 -14.30
C PHE A 169 -17.08 -22.98 -13.91
N GLU A 170 -16.92 -23.99 -14.77
CA GLU A 170 -17.17 -25.38 -14.40
C GLU A 170 -16.21 -25.85 -13.31
N TRP A 171 -14.92 -25.53 -13.44
CA TRP A 171 -13.91 -25.81 -12.40
C TRP A 171 -14.20 -25.07 -11.09
N ILE A 172 -14.61 -23.79 -11.15
CA ILE A 172 -15.07 -23.05 -9.96
C ILE A 172 -16.26 -23.78 -9.31
N GLY A 173 -17.22 -24.26 -10.11
CA GLY A 173 -18.36 -25.06 -9.65
C GLY A 173 -17.95 -26.32 -8.90
N ASP A 174 -16.95 -27.05 -9.42
CA ASP A 174 -16.37 -28.23 -8.77
C ASP A 174 -15.74 -27.91 -7.41
N CYS A 175 -14.95 -26.83 -7.33
CA CYS A 175 -14.36 -26.38 -6.07
C CYS A 175 -15.42 -25.97 -5.03
N ILE A 176 -16.49 -25.29 -5.45
CA ILE A 176 -17.61 -24.93 -4.57
C ILE A 176 -18.30 -26.19 -4.03
N ALA A 177 -18.61 -27.13 -4.92
CA ALA A 177 -19.25 -28.39 -4.55
C ALA A 177 -18.41 -29.19 -3.55
N GLU A 178 -17.09 -29.18 -3.71
CA GLU A 178 -16.16 -29.83 -2.77
C GLU A 178 -16.27 -29.26 -1.34
N VAL A 179 -16.38 -27.94 -1.19
CA VAL A 179 -16.53 -27.30 0.14
C VAL A 179 -17.90 -27.58 0.75
N ILE A 180 -18.96 -27.51 -0.06
CA ILE A 180 -20.33 -27.77 0.41
C ILE A 180 -20.47 -29.23 0.84
N ALA A 181 -20.00 -30.17 0.03
CA ALA A 181 -20.04 -31.60 0.34
C ALA A 181 -19.29 -31.92 1.64
N ASP A 182 -18.09 -31.35 1.83
CA ASP A 182 -17.33 -31.53 3.07
C ASP A 182 -18.01 -30.89 4.28
N SER A 183 -18.64 -29.72 4.11
CA SER A 183 -19.44 -29.10 5.18
C SER A 183 -20.59 -30.00 5.59
N LEU A 184 -21.34 -30.57 4.64
CA LEU A 184 -22.49 -31.44 4.89
C LEU A 184 -22.10 -32.81 5.47
N ALA A 185 -20.93 -33.33 5.10
CA ALA A 185 -20.39 -34.59 5.63
C ALA A 185 -19.87 -34.48 7.06
N SER A 186 -19.63 -33.26 7.56
CA SER A 186 -19.17 -33.04 8.94
C SER A 186 -20.29 -33.25 9.96
N ASP A 187 -19.95 -33.83 11.13
CA ASP A 187 -20.90 -34.09 12.23
C ASP A 187 -21.59 -32.79 12.75
N ALA A 188 -21.04 -31.62 12.43
CA ALA A 188 -21.56 -30.30 12.81
C ALA A 188 -22.83 -29.89 12.05
N THR A 189 -23.17 -30.57 10.95
CA THR A 189 -24.38 -30.33 10.14
C THR A 189 -25.38 -31.47 10.19
N LYS A 190 -25.49 -32.20 11.31
CA LYS A 190 -26.60 -33.14 11.58
C LYS A 190 -28.01 -32.49 11.65
N GLY A 191 -28.18 -31.32 11.04
CA GLY A 191 -29.46 -30.65 10.83
C GLY A 191 -30.00 -30.90 9.43
N GLU A 192 -31.13 -30.28 9.11
CA GLU A 192 -31.70 -30.30 7.76
C GLU A 192 -30.75 -29.63 6.76
N ILE A 193 -30.53 -30.29 5.62
CA ILE A 193 -29.78 -29.72 4.51
C ILE A 193 -30.62 -28.57 3.94
N PRO A 194 -30.12 -27.32 3.91
CA PRO A 194 -30.89 -26.21 3.37
C PRO A 194 -31.15 -26.43 1.88
N GLU A 195 -32.34 -26.04 1.41
CA GLU A 195 -32.68 -26.12 -0.02
C GLU A 195 -31.78 -25.21 -0.87
N GLU A 196 -31.42 -24.05 -0.30
CA GLU A 196 -30.63 -23.02 -0.95
C GLU A 196 -29.60 -22.43 0.02
N LEU A 197 -28.37 -22.17 -0.47
CA LEU A 197 -27.28 -21.56 0.27
C LEU A 197 -27.03 -20.14 -0.23
N GLU A 198 -27.12 -19.17 0.69
CA GLU A 198 -26.78 -17.79 0.39
C GLU A 198 -25.27 -17.60 0.26
N MET A 199 -24.86 -16.89 -0.79
CA MET A 199 -23.46 -16.69 -1.10
C MET A 199 -23.10 -15.27 -1.52
N GLY A 200 -21.90 -14.87 -1.15
CA GLY A 200 -21.22 -13.68 -1.64
C GLY A 200 -20.01 -14.04 -2.49
N ILE A 201 -19.70 -13.21 -3.47
CA ILE A 201 -18.61 -13.44 -4.43
C ILE A 201 -17.78 -12.18 -4.58
N THR A 202 -16.49 -12.33 -4.34
CA THR A 202 -15.48 -11.34 -4.68
C THR A 202 -14.79 -11.77 -5.97
N PHE A 203 -14.78 -10.91 -6.97
CA PHE A 203 -14.19 -11.15 -8.27
C PHE A 203 -13.19 -10.04 -8.58
N SER A 204 -11.89 -10.34 -8.55
CA SER A 204 -10.80 -9.34 -8.58
C SER A 204 -10.49 -8.77 -9.99
N PHE A 205 -11.52 -8.66 -10.83
CA PHE A 205 -11.43 -8.25 -12.23
C PHE A 205 -12.40 -7.10 -12.51
N PRO A 206 -12.18 -6.33 -13.60
CA PRO A 206 -13.11 -5.27 -13.99
C PRO A 206 -14.51 -5.83 -14.24
N ILE A 207 -15.48 -5.39 -13.44
CA ILE A 207 -16.88 -5.77 -13.55
C ILE A 207 -17.77 -4.53 -13.69
N MET A 208 -18.80 -4.62 -14.52
CA MET A 208 -19.91 -3.68 -14.51
C MET A 208 -21.02 -4.22 -13.62
N GLN A 209 -21.50 -3.42 -12.68
CA GLN A 209 -22.48 -3.87 -11.68
C GLN A 209 -23.77 -3.09 -11.78
N GLU A 210 -24.85 -3.80 -12.10
CA GLU A 210 -26.20 -3.23 -12.12
C GLU A 210 -26.95 -3.46 -10.81
N SER A 211 -26.63 -4.52 -10.08
CA SER A 211 -27.19 -4.78 -8.76
C SER A 211 -26.16 -5.51 -7.90
N LEU A 212 -26.44 -5.69 -6.61
CA LEU A 212 -25.56 -6.50 -5.76
C LEU A 212 -25.48 -7.94 -6.27
N GLY A 213 -26.59 -8.54 -6.72
CA GLY A 213 -26.63 -9.93 -7.16
C GLY A 213 -26.15 -10.15 -8.61
N GLU A 214 -25.95 -9.10 -9.40
CA GLU A 214 -25.62 -9.22 -10.82
C GLU A 214 -24.42 -8.36 -11.22
N ALA A 215 -23.50 -8.98 -11.95
CA ALA A 215 -22.33 -8.34 -12.51
C ALA A 215 -22.01 -8.91 -13.88
N THR A 216 -21.58 -8.03 -14.78
CA THR A 216 -21.06 -8.38 -16.11
C THR A 216 -19.55 -8.24 -16.10
N LEU A 217 -18.85 -9.33 -16.37
CA LEU A 217 -17.41 -9.32 -16.58
C LEU A 217 -17.11 -8.72 -17.95
N MET A 218 -16.26 -7.70 -17.98
CA MET A 218 -15.79 -7.08 -19.23
C MET A 218 -14.62 -7.87 -19.84
N PRO A 219 -14.30 -7.68 -21.14
CA PRO A 219 -13.15 -8.30 -21.78
C PRO A 219 -11.87 -8.07 -20.96
N MET A 220 -11.17 -9.15 -20.64
CA MET A 220 -10.15 -9.13 -19.61
C MET A 220 -8.76 -8.74 -20.11
N GLY A 221 -8.07 -7.92 -19.31
CA GLY A 221 -6.60 -7.90 -19.22
C GLY A 221 -6.13 -8.80 -18.07
N LYS A 222 -4.81 -8.91 -17.85
CA LYS A 222 -4.15 -9.76 -16.81
C LYS A 222 -3.95 -11.25 -17.16
N GLY A 223 -4.06 -11.63 -18.43
CA GLY A 223 -3.68 -12.98 -18.90
C GLY A 223 -4.81 -14.00 -18.90
N PHE A 224 -6.07 -13.56 -18.90
CA PHE A 224 -7.22 -14.45 -19.15
C PHE A 224 -7.80 -14.20 -20.55
N ALA A 225 -8.27 -15.25 -21.22
CA ALA A 225 -8.78 -15.25 -22.60
C ALA A 225 -10.31 -15.02 -22.70
N ILE A 226 -10.92 -14.32 -21.74
CA ILE A 226 -12.35 -13.96 -21.84
C ILE A 226 -12.48 -12.70 -22.69
N THR A 227 -13.04 -12.90 -23.90
CA THR A 227 -13.07 -11.91 -24.98
C THR A 227 -14.43 -11.23 -25.18
N SER A 228 -15.44 -11.60 -24.39
CA SER A 228 -16.80 -11.06 -24.51
C SER A 228 -17.41 -10.78 -23.14
N ASP A 229 -18.41 -9.91 -23.13
CA ASP A 229 -19.20 -9.60 -21.94
C ASP A 229 -19.89 -10.86 -21.42
N LEU A 230 -19.66 -11.16 -20.15
CA LEU A 230 -20.15 -12.39 -19.53
C LEU A 230 -20.93 -12.07 -18.26
N ASN A 231 -22.19 -12.48 -18.20
CA ASN A 231 -22.98 -12.36 -16.98
C ASN A 231 -22.47 -13.37 -15.93
N LEU A 232 -21.80 -12.86 -14.90
CA LEU A 232 -21.14 -13.67 -13.88
C LEU A 232 -22.13 -14.51 -13.09
N ARG A 233 -23.29 -13.95 -12.73
CA ARG A 233 -24.32 -14.67 -11.97
C ARG A 233 -24.74 -15.93 -12.71
N ASN A 234 -25.06 -15.80 -14.00
CA ASN A 234 -25.55 -16.91 -14.81
C ASN A 234 -24.46 -17.97 -15.00
N ILE A 235 -23.25 -17.59 -15.41
CA ILE A 235 -22.21 -18.60 -15.69
C ILE A 235 -21.72 -19.33 -14.44
N LEU A 236 -21.69 -18.68 -13.28
CA LEU A 236 -21.35 -19.33 -12.00
C LEU A 236 -22.41 -20.35 -11.59
N LEU A 237 -23.69 -20.01 -11.75
CA LEU A 237 -24.79 -20.95 -11.48
C LEU A 237 -24.77 -22.11 -12.47
N THR A 238 -24.52 -21.86 -13.75
CA THR A 238 -24.40 -22.91 -14.78
C THR A 238 -23.22 -23.85 -14.48
N GLY A 239 -22.05 -23.32 -14.12
CA GLY A 239 -20.87 -24.12 -13.76
C GLY A 239 -21.10 -25.02 -12.54
N TYR A 240 -21.97 -24.60 -11.62
CA TYR A 240 -22.36 -25.39 -10.44
C TYR A 240 -23.53 -26.36 -10.67
N GLU A 241 -24.36 -26.12 -11.70
CA GLU A 241 -25.66 -26.79 -11.88
C GLU A 241 -25.56 -28.32 -11.87
N LYS A 242 -24.48 -28.89 -12.43
CA LYS A 242 -24.21 -30.33 -12.47
C LYS A 242 -24.22 -31.00 -11.09
N HIS A 243 -23.91 -30.26 -10.02
CA HIS A 243 -23.87 -30.75 -8.65
C HIS A 243 -25.21 -30.72 -7.90
N THR A 244 -26.22 -30.06 -8.49
CA THR A 244 -27.56 -29.95 -7.90
C THR A 244 -28.54 -31.03 -8.40
N ARG A 245 -28.17 -31.77 -9.46
CA ARG A 245 -29.00 -32.79 -10.09
C ARG A 245 -28.75 -34.17 -9.47
N ARG A 246 -29.80 -34.97 -9.35
CA ARG A 246 -29.73 -36.37 -8.93
C ARG A 246 -29.63 -37.25 -10.17
N SER A 247 -28.52 -37.96 -10.37
CA SER A 247 -28.44 -38.99 -11.43
C SER A 247 -29.21 -40.23 -10.98
N GLU A 248 -30.20 -40.68 -11.76
CA GLU A 248 -30.94 -41.91 -11.49
C GLU A 248 -30.12 -43.19 -11.82
N ASP A 249 -29.04 -43.07 -12.60
CA ASP A 249 -28.25 -44.19 -13.14
C ASP A 249 -26.87 -44.41 -12.48
N ASP A 250 -26.50 -43.65 -11.44
CA ASP A 250 -25.18 -43.80 -10.81
C ASP A 250 -25.16 -44.96 -9.81
N GLU A 251 -24.76 -46.15 -10.27
CA GLU A 251 -24.37 -47.25 -9.37
C GLU A 251 -23.25 -46.78 -8.43
N PRO A 252 -23.31 -47.12 -7.13
CA PRO A 252 -22.29 -46.73 -6.16
C PRO A 252 -20.98 -47.49 -6.41
N SER A 253 -20.13 -46.98 -7.30
CA SER A 253 -18.75 -47.46 -7.39
C SER A 253 -18.01 -47.14 -6.10
N THR A 254 -17.22 -48.09 -5.60
CA THR A 254 -16.53 -48.08 -4.30
C THR A 254 -15.50 -46.95 -4.09
N LYS A 255 -15.35 -46.04 -5.07
CA LYS A 255 -14.43 -44.88 -5.01
C LYS A 255 -15.12 -43.51 -5.08
N ARG A 256 -16.41 -43.43 -5.45
CA ARG A 256 -17.17 -42.17 -5.41
C ARG A 256 -18.01 -42.15 -4.13
N ARG A 257 -17.61 -41.31 -3.15
CA ARG A 257 -18.42 -41.02 -1.95
C ARG A 257 -19.84 -40.67 -2.41
N LYS A 258 -20.87 -41.21 -1.74
CA LYS A 258 -22.29 -40.94 -1.99
C LYS A 258 -22.52 -39.44 -2.28
N LEU A 259 -22.65 -39.06 -3.55
CA LEU A 259 -22.99 -37.70 -3.94
C LEU A 259 -24.50 -37.55 -3.72
N TYR A 260 -24.87 -36.97 -2.58
CA TYR A 260 -26.19 -36.41 -2.41
C TYR A 260 -26.31 -35.18 -3.33
N ALA A 261 -27.51 -34.92 -3.86
CA ALA A 261 -27.77 -33.66 -4.56
C ALA A 261 -27.47 -32.50 -3.60
N LEU A 262 -26.56 -31.61 -4.01
CA LEU A 262 -26.16 -30.48 -3.17
C LEU A 262 -27.22 -29.36 -3.21
N PRO A 263 -27.30 -28.51 -2.18
CA PRO A 263 -28.17 -27.34 -2.15
C PRO A 263 -27.99 -26.44 -3.38
N LYS A 264 -29.06 -25.75 -3.79
CA LYS A 264 -28.96 -24.68 -4.79
C LYS A 264 -28.18 -23.50 -4.22
N LEU A 265 -27.66 -22.65 -5.10
CA LEU A 265 -26.92 -21.45 -4.71
C LEU A 265 -27.74 -20.19 -4.96
N LYS A 266 -27.82 -19.32 -3.95
CA LYS A 266 -28.38 -17.97 -4.05
C LYS A 266 -27.28 -16.93 -3.97
N ILE A 267 -26.88 -16.41 -5.13
CA ILE A 267 -25.91 -15.31 -5.21
C ILE A 267 -26.58 -14.03 -4.70
N ALA A 268 -26.26 -13.65 -3.46
CA ALA A 268 -26.77 -12.45 -2.80
C ALA A 268 -25.95 -11.21 -3.19
N ALA A 269 -24.63 -11.37 -3.32
CA ALA A 269 -23.72 -10.30 -3.68
C ALA A 269 -22.56 -10.78 -4.57
N ILE A 270 -22.25 -10.00 -5.61
CA ILE A 270 -21.02 -10.04 -6.39
C ILE A 270 -20.35 -8.68 -6.20
N THR A 271 -19.03 -8.62 -6.08
CA THR A 271 -18.29 -7.37 -5.90
C THR A 271 -16.85 -7.49 -6.37
N ASN A 272 -16.16 -6.36 -6.55
CA ASN A 272 -14.70 -6.37 -6.69
C ASN A 272 -13.99 -6.50 -5.33
N ASP A 273 -12.69 -6.83 -5.40
CA ASP A 273 -11.80 -7.03 -4.25
C ASP A 273 -11.63 -5.79 -3.38
N ALA A 274 -11.53 -4.60 -3.98
CA ALA A 274 -11.42 -3.35 -3.25
C ALA A 274 -12.64 -3.11 -2.35
N VAL A 275 -13.86 -3.25 -2.90
CA VAL A 275 -15.12 -3.09 -2.14
C VAL A 275 -15.25 -4.16 -1.07
N ALA A 276 -14.94 -5.42 -1.37
CA ALA A 276 -14.93 -6.50 -0.37
C ALA A 276 -13.98 -6.19 0.79
N THR A 277 -12.78 -5.68 0.48
CA THR A 277 -11.78 -5.26 1.47
C THR A 277 -12.30 -4.12 2.34
N LEU A 278 -12.98 -3.13 1.75
CA LEU A 278 -13.58 -2.00 2.48
C LEU A 278 -14.66 -2.47 3.46
N VAL A 279 -15.64 -3.25 2.98
CA VAL A 279 -16.76 -3.69 3.82
C VAL A 279 -16.33 -4.71 4.87
N SER A 280 -15.39 -5.59 4.57
CA SER A 280 -14.77 -6.48 5.56
C SER A 280 -14.13 -5.69 6.69
N SER A 281 -13.29 -4.71 6.35
CA SER A 281 -12.63 -3.88 7.34
C SER A 281 -13.64 -3.04 8.12
N ALA A 282 -14.64 -2.46 7.45
CA ALA A 282 -15.67 -1.65 8.10
C ALA A 282 -16.49 -2.47 9.10
N TYR A 283 -16.80 -3.74 8.80
CA TYR A 283 -17.47 -4.64 9.73
C TYR A 283 -16.60 -4.94 10.97
N CYS A 284 -15.31 -5.18 10.76
CA CYS A 284 -14.37 -5.52 11.83
C CYS A 284 -13.97 -4.32 12.71
N VAL A 285 -13.65 -3.17 12.10
CA VAL A 285 -13.13 -1.95 12.77
C VAL A 285 -14.19 -1.25 13.59
N LYS A 286 -15.48 -1.50 13.34
CA LYS A 286 -16.58 -0.87 14.07
C LYS A 286 -16.57 -1.12 15.58
N SER A 287 -15.80 -2.10 16.04
CA SER A 287 -15.57 -2.39 17.46
C SER A 287 -14.54 -1.48 18.14
N LEU A 288 -13.83 -0.63 17.38
CA LEU A 288 -12.77 0.24 17.89
C LEU A 288 -13.29 1.65 18.18
N PRO A 289 -13.03 2.20 19.37
CA PRO A 289 -13.42 3.57 19.69
C PRO A 289 -12.67 4.55 18.80
N ASN A 290 -13.35 5.63 18.38
CA ASN A 290 -12.79 6.73 17.59
C ASN A 290 -12.08 6.31 16.29
N SER A 291 -12.42 5.15 15.73
CA SER A 291 -11.84 4.65 14.48
C SER A 291 -12.94 4.44 13.44
N ARG A 292 -12.70 4.86 12.20
CA ARG A 292 -13.59 4.57 11.08
C ARG A 292 -12.81 4.24 9.81
N VAL A 293 -13.30 3.24 9.07
CA VAL A 293 -12.78 2.93 7.75
C VAL A 293 -13.29 3.93 6.73
N THR A 294 -12.35 4.57 6.04
CA THR A 294 -12.61 5.64 5.05
C THR A 294 -12.32 5.20 3.62
N MET A 295 -11.48 4.20 3.45
CA MET A 295 -10.96 3.79 2.15
C MET A 295 -10.46 2.34 2.24
N ALA A 296 -10.49 1.63 1.11
CA ALA A 296 -9.67 0.44 0.94
C ALA A 296 -8.78 0.55 -0.30
N ILE A 297 -7.59 -0.04 -0.22
CA ILE A 297 -6.61 -0.09 -1.30
C ILE A 297 -6.03 -1.49 -1.47
N ILE A 298 -5.94 -1.92 -2.73
CA ILE A 298 -5.29 -3.15 -3.15
C ILE A 298 -3.91 -2.77 -3.68
N VAL A 299 -2.86 -3.39 -3.14
CA VAL A 299 -1.47 -3.23 -3.61
C VAL A 299 -0.84 -4.61 -3.76
N GLY A 300 -1.11 -5.25 -4.89
CA GLY A 300 -0.73 -6.63 -5.18
C GLY A 300 -0.17 -6.76 -6.59
N THR A 301 -0.67 -7.72 -7.38
CA THR A 301 -0.29 -7.85 -8.80
C THR A 301 -0.60 -6.56 -9.58
N GLY A 302 -1.76 -5.97 -9.30
CA GLY A 302 -2.13 -4.62 -9.73
C GLY A 302 -2.44 -3.72 -8.53
N CYS A 303 -3.01 -2.54 -8.80
CA CYS A 303 -3.42 -1.59 -7.79
C CYS A 303 -4.81 -1.01 -8.09
N ASN A 304 -5.66 -0.95 -7.06
CA ASN A 304 -6.98 -0.32 -7.13
C ASN A 304 -7.39 0.21 -5.76
N ALA A 305 -8.35 1.12 -5.72
CA ALA A 305 -8.91 1.67 -4.49
C ALA A 305 -10.42 1.83 -4.56
N THR A 306 -11.05 1.84 -3.40
CA THR A 306 -12.46 2.16 -3.25
C THR A 306 -12.66 3.13 -2.09
N ILE A 307 -13.62 4.04 -2.25
CA ILE A 307 -13.96 5.06 -1.27
C ILE A 307 -15.48 5.28 -1.23
N PRO A 308 -16.07 5.52 -0.06
CA PRO A 308 -17.39 6.12 0.03
C PRO A 308 -17.37 7.55 -0.52
N MET A 309 -18.34 7.91 -1.35
CA MET A 309 -18.52 9.26 -1.87
C MET A 309 -19.97 9.72 -1.76
N SER A 310 -20.18 11.01 -1.48
CA SER A 310 -21.51 11.62 -1.58
C SER A 310 -22.00 11.58 -3.02
N LEU A 311 -23.30 11.37 -3.23
CA LEU A 311 -23.89 11.47 -4.56
C LEU A 311 -23.76 12.88 -5.15
N THR A 312 -23.61 13.90 -4.31
CA THR A 312 -23.40 15.29 -4.73
C THR A 312 -22.00 15.55 -5.31
N ASP A 313 -21.04 14.66 -5.04
CA ASP A 313 -19.66 14.74 -5.54
C ASP A 313 -19.45 13.91 -6.82
N LEU A 314 -20.49 13.23 -7.30
CA LEU A 314 -20.47 12.44 -8.51
C LEU A 314 -21.18 13.16 -9.66
N HIS A 315 -20.83 12.80 -10.89
CA HIS A 315 -21.59 13.26 -12.06
C HIS A 315 -23.08 12.91 -11.92
N GLU A 316 -23.96 13.74 -12.47
CA GLU A 316 -25.42 13.57 -12.35
C GLU A 316 -25.89 12.20 -12.87
N SER A 317 -25.28 11.69 -13.96
CA SER A 317 -25.61 10.35 -14.49
C SER A 317 -25.26 9.24 -13.49
N LYS A 318 -24.10 9.32 -12.83
CA LYS A 318 -23.65 8.36 -11.82
C LYS A 318 -24.54 8.41 -10.57
N ALA A 319 -24.85 9.62 -10.11
CA ALA A 319 -25.74 9.82 -8.97
C ALA A 319 -27.15 9.27 -9.25
N LYS A 320 -27.71 9.55 -10.43
CA LYS A 320 -29.02 9.05 -10.87
C LYS A 320 -29.08 7.53 -10.91
N LEU A 321 -28.02 6.85 -11.35
CA LEU A 321 -27.94 5.38 -11.35
C LEU A 321 -28.09 4.79 -9.95
N VAL A 322 -27.55 5.46 -8.93
CA VAL A 322 -27.70 5.03 -7.53
C VAL A 322 -29.09 5.38 -7.00
N SER A 323 -29.51 6.65 -7.15
CA SER A 323 -30.79 7.11 -6.62
C SER A 323 -32.01 6.44 -7.26
N SER A 324 -31.91 5.96 -8.51
CA SER A 324 -33.00 5.19 -9.13
C SER A 324 -33.20 3.82 -8.49
N ARG A 325 -32.16 3.27 -7.85
CA ARG A 325 -32.17 1.95 -7.18
C ARG A 325 -32.46 2.11 -5.69
N ASP A 326 -31.86 3.11 -5.05
CA ASP A 326 -32.06 3.46 -3.65
C ASP A 326 -32.33 4.97 -3.54
N PRO A 327 -33.60 5.40 -3.56
CA PRO A 327 -33.97 6.81 -3.46
C PRO A 327 -33.57 7.48 -2.15
N LYS A 328 -33.22 6.70 -1.11
CA LYS A 328 -32.79 7.20 0.20
C LYS A 328 -31.27 7.34 0.30
N ALA A 329 -30.52 6.85 -0.69
CA ALA A 329 -29.07 6.92 -0.70
C ALA A 329 -28.60 8.38 -0.77
N THR A 330 -27.73 8.77 0.15
CA THR A 330 -27.00 10.06 0.14
C THR A 330 -25.54 9.89 -0.29
N GLN A 331 -25.07 8.65 -0.32
CA GLN A 331 -23.71 8.25 -0.69
C GLN A 331 -23.72 6.87 -1.36
N THR A 332 -22.59 6.52 -1.96
CA THR A 332 -22.31 5.19 -2.50
C THR A 332 -20.84 4.85 -2.32
N ILE A 333 -20.52 3.56 -2.24
CA ILE A 333 -19.15 3.09 -2.40
C ILE A 333 -18.77 3.18 -3.88
N VAL A 334 -17.62 3.78 -4.16
CA VAL A 334 -17.13 4.03 -5.52
C VAL A 334 -15.86 3.21 -5.76
N ASN A 335 -15.90 2.36 -6.79
CA ASN A 335 -14.70 1.76 -7.34
C ASN A 335 -13.96 2.81 -8.17
N THR A 336 -12.78 3.22 -7.72
CA THR A 336 -12.10 4.39 -8.29
C THR A 336 -11.41 4.10 -9.62
N GLU A 337 -10.90 2.87 -9.80
CA GLU A 337 -9.96 2.54 -10.88
C GLU A 337 -8.84 3.60 -10.98
N ILE A 338 -8.27 4.00 -9.84
CA ILE A 338 -7.28 5.10 -9.71
C ILE A 338 -6.06 4.97 -10.62
N THR A 339 -5.78 3.77 -11.13
CA THR A 339 -4.62 3.53 -11.97
C THR A 339 -4.83 3.88 -13.44
N ILE A 340 -6.08 3.99 -13.90
CA ILE A 340 -6.39 4.38 -15.28
C ILE A 340 -5.88 5.80 -15.57
N SER A 341 -5.45 6.00 -16.81
CA SER A 341 -4.73 7.18 -17.34
C SER A 341 -5.31 8.57 -17.02
N GLY A 342 -6.55 8.71 -16.55
CA GLY A 342 -7.12 10.01 -16.18
C GLY A 342 -6.31 10.75 -15.11
N ALA A 343 -5.58 10.02 -14.25
CA ALA A 343 -4.69 10.60 -13.24
C ALA A 343 -3.22 10.73 -13.69
N ALA A 344 -2.92 10.60 -14.98
CA ALA A 344 -1.55 10.57 -15.49
C ALA A 344 -0.85 11.94 -15.53
N ALA A 345 -1.59 13.03 -15.71
CA ALA A 345 -1.00 14.35 -15.94
C ALA A 345 -0.09 14.82 -14.77
N PRO A 346 -0.52 14.73 -13.48
CA PRO A 346 0.34 15.08 -12.35
C PRO A 346 1.67 14.31 -12.29
N LEU A 347 1.68 13.05 -12.75
CA LEU A 347 2.89 12.22 -12.77
C LEU A 347 3.94 12.78 -13.76
N LYS A 348 3.48 13.33 -14.88
CA LYS A 348 4.36 13.96 -15.89
C LYS A 348 4.77 15.37 -15.47
N GLU A 349 3.81 16.19 -15.06
CA GLU A 349 4.03 17.60 -14.69
C GLU A 349 5.01 17.74 -13.52
N LEU A 350 4.96 16.83 -12.56
CA LEU A 350 5.85 16.80 -11.40
C LEU A 350 7.13 15.99 -11.65
N ASN A 351 7.44 15.62 -12.90
CA ASN A 351 8.61 14.83 -13.32
C ASN A 351 8.77 13.49 -12.58
N ILE A 352 7.66 12.88 -12.14
CA ILE A 352 7.66 11.59 -11.44
C ILE A 352 7.95 10.45 -12.42
N THR A 353 7.38 10.54 -13.62
CA THR A 353 7.62 9.59 -14.71
C THR A 353 9.05 9.73 -15.22
N THR A 354 9.83 8.67 -15.10
CA THR A 354 11.22 8.59 -15.56
C THR A 354 11.33 7.97 -16.95
N LYS A 355 12.53 8.02 -17.56
CA LYS A 355 12.80 7.36 -18.84
C LYS A 355 12.53 5.84 -18.80
N TRP A 356 12.77 5.18 -17.67
CA TRP A 356 12.53 3.74 -17.50
C TRP A 356 11.05 3.42 -17.41
N ASP A 357 10.25 4.30 -16.81
CA ASP A 357 8.79 4.14 -16.79
C ASP A 357 8.21 4.27 -18.20
N VAL A 358 8.75 5.20 -19.01
CA VAL A 358 8.34 5.39 -20.41
C VAL A 358 8.76 4.20 -21.29
N GLU A 359 9.88 3.55 -21.00
CA GLU A 359 10.28 2.30 -21.66
C GLU A 359 9.32 1.17 -21.32
N LEU A 360 9.04 0.96 -20.02
CA LEU A 360 8.10 -0.05 -19.56
C LEU A 360 6.69 0.15 -20.13
N ASP A 361 6.18 1.39 -20.12
CA ASP A 361 4.86 1.74 -20.64
C ASP A 361 4.74 1.43 -22.14
N ARG A 362 5.77 1.75 -22.93
CA ARG A 362 5.79 1.45 -24.38
C ARG A 362 5.78 -0.05 -24.69
N ALA A 363 6.34 -0.87 -23.81
CA ALA A 363 6.36 -2.33 -23.94
C ALA A 363 5.08 -3.01 -23.45
N CYS A 364 4.18 -2.28 -22.78
CA CYS A 364 2.90 -2.83 -22.33
C CYS A 364 1.95 -3.09 -23.51
N SER A 365 1.02 -4.03 -23.35
CA SER A 365 0.02 -4.38 -24.37
C SER A 365 -0.89 -3.21 -24.77
N ARG A 366 -1.11 -2.26 -23.84
CA ARG A 366 -1.86 -1.04 -24.06
C ARG A 366 -1.10 0.15 -23.46
N PRO A 367 -0.12 0.72 -24.18
CA PRO A 367 0.66 1.85 -23.69
C PRO A 367 -0.23 3.02 -23.28
N GLY A 368 0.14 3.67 -22.19
CA GLY A 368 -0.56 4.80 -21.57
C GLY A 368 -1.80 4.43 -20.78
N PHE A 369 -2.19 3.15 -20.66
CA PHE A 369 -3.46 2.78 -20.05
C PHE A 369 -3.48 2.91 -18.52
N GLN A 370 -2.47 2.37 -17.83
CA GLN A 370 -2.41 2.37 -16.36
C GLN A 370 -1.06 2.85 -15.80
N PRO A 371 -0.68 4.12 -16.03
CA PRO A 371 0.65 4.62 -15.72
C PRO A 371 1.02 4.51 -14.24
N LEU A 372 0.06 4.71 -13.32
CA LEU A 372 0.32 4.53 -11.89
C LEU A 372 0.57 3.05 -11.55
N GLU A 373 -0.16 2.12 -12.15
CA GLU A 373 0.03 0.68 -11.94
C GLU A 373 1.39 0.20 -12.46
N TYR A 374 1.88 0.76 -13.57
CA TYR A 374 3.20 0.39 -14.09
C TYR A 374 4.34 0.75 -13.14
N MET A 375 4.13 1.76 -12.29
CA MET A 375 5.11 2.18 -11.28
C MET A 375 4.92 1.51 -9.91
N THR A 376 3.74 0.95 -9.62
CA THR A 376 3.40 0.45 -8.27
C THR A 376 2.95 -1.00 -8.20
N GLY A 377 2.48 -1.58 -9.31
CA GLY A 377 1.92 -2.92 -9.38
C GLY A 377 2.98 -4.02 -9.39
N GLY A 378 2.69 -5.13 -8.72
CA GLY A 378 3.61 -6.25 -8.53
C GLY A 378 3.93 -7.01 -9.81
N ARG A 379 3.10 -6.88 -10.84
CA ARG A 379 3.43 -7.34 -12.19
C ARG A 379 4.62 -6.60 -12.79
N TYR A 380 4.81 -5.34 -12.43
CA TYR A 380 5.68 -4.39 -13.14
C TYR A 380 6.95 -4.02 -12.36
N ILE A 381 6.93 -4.07 -11.02
CA ILE A 381 8.10 -3.72 -10.19
C ILE A 381 9.35 -4.52 -10.59
N GLY A 382 9.21 -5.84 -10.80
CA GLY A 382 10.32 -6.70 -11.24
C GLY A 382 10.91 -6.27 -12.57
N GLU A 383 10.06 -5.96 -13.55
CA GLU A 383 10.49 -5.52 -14.87
C GLU A 383 11.12 -4.12 -14.83
N LEU A 384 10.57 -3.21 -14.05
CA LEU A 384 11.12 -1.88 -13.87
C LEU A 384 12.53 -1.94 -13.25
N VAL A 385 12.74 -2.80 -12.24
CA VAL A 385 14.08 -3.04 -11.67
C VAL A 385 15.03 -3.62 -12.72
N ARG A 386 14.56 -4.55 -13.56
CA ARG A 386 15.34 -5.13 -14.65
C ARG A 386 15.79 -4.04 -15.64
N ILE A 387 14.86 -3.20 -16.10
CA ILE A 387 15.13 -2.10 -17.03
C ILE A 387 16.16 -1.12 -16.46
N VAL A 388 15.95 -0.65 -15.22
CA VAL A 388 16.86 0.30 -14.56
C VAL A 388 18.26 -0.31 -14.38
N PHE A 389 18.35 -1.54 -13.90
CA PHE A 389 19.64 -2.17 -13.64
C PHE A 389 20.38 -2.55 -14.93
N PHE A 390 19.65 -2.98 -15.97
CA PHE A 390 20.21 -3.23 -17.29
C PHE A 390 20.79 -1.95 -17.90
N ASP A 391 20.11 -0.83 -17.79
CA ASP A 391 20.61 0.49 -18.22
C ASP A 391 21.89 0.88 -17.45
N TYR A 392 21.92 0.67 -16.14
CA TYR A 392 23.13 0.92 -15.34
C TYR A 392 24.32 0.06 -15.81
N LEU A 393 24.11 -1.26 -15.96
CA LEU A 393 25.18 -2.16 -16.38
C LEU A 393 25.73 -1.83 -17.76
N THR A 394 24.86 -1.49 -18.71
CA THR A 394 25.24 -1.31 -20.11
C THR A 394 25.76 0.10 -20.39
N ASN A 395 25.08 1.14 -19.91
CA ASN A 395 25.39 2.52 -20.26
C ASN A 395 26.29 3.22 -19.24
N VAL A 396 26.38 2.72 -18.00
CA VAL A 396 27.30 3.26 -16.99
C VAL A 396 28.52 2.37 -16.82
N LEU A 397 28.34 1.06 -16.69
CA LEU A 397 29.45 0.12 -16.48
C LEU A 397 30.03 -0.49 -17.77
N GLY A 398 29.41 -0.24 -18.92
CA GLY A 398 29.92 -0.69 -20.23
C GLY A 398 29.84 -2.20 -20.47
N VAL A 399 29.07 -2.95 -19.67
CA VAL A 399 28.90 -4.40 -19.84
C VAL A 399 28.01 -4.68 -21.04
N THR A 400 28.40 -5.60 -21.92
CA THR A 400 27.61 -5.88 -23.12
C THR A 400 26.42 -6.81 -22.80
N LYS A 401 25.33 -6.66 -23.56
CA LYS A 401 24.12 -7.50 -23.42
C LYS A 401 24.41 -9.02 -23.48
N LYS A 402 25.45 -9.43 -24.22
CA LYS A 402 25.80 -10.85 -24.40
C LYS A 402 26.47 -11.46 -23.16
N GLU A 403 27.00 -10.62 -22.28
CA GLU A 403 27.70 -11.05 -21.07
C GLU A 403 26.75 -11.23 -19.88
N LEU A 404 25.55 -10.66 -19.97
CA LEU A 404 24.61 -10.59 -18.85
C LEU A 404 23.74 -11.84 -18.72
N PRO A 405 23.32 -12.21 -17.50
CA PRO A 405 22.32 -13.23 -17.25
C PRO A 405 21.04 -13.00 -18.09
N ALA A 406 20.49 -14.09 -18.64
CA ALA A 406 19.28 -14.05 -19.46
C ALA A 406 18.10 -13.35 -18.74
N ASN A 407 18.00 -13.52 -17.42
CA ASN A 407 16.99 -12.86 -16.60
C ASN A 407 17.09 -11.33 -16.50
N LEU A 408 18.29 -10.76 -16.73
CA LEU A 408 18.47 -9.30 -16.81
C LEU A 408 18.17 -8.76 -18.22
N VAL A 409 18.14 -9.66 -19.21
CA VAL A 409 17.99 -9.34 -20.63
C VAL A 409 16.54 -9.51 -21.11
N HIS A 410 15.87 -10.59 -20.71
CA HIS A 410 14.54 -10.91 -21.18
C HIS A 410 13.48 -10.18 -20.35
N GLU A 411 12.53 -9.57 -21.05
CA GLU A 411 11.38 -8.89 -20.45
C GLU A 411 10.62 -9.85 -19.51
N TYR A 412 10.24 -9.33 -18.34
CA TYR A 412 9.50 -10.02 -17.29
C TYR A 412 10.16 -11.28 -16.71
N ALA A 413 11.44 -11.53 -17.01
CA ALA A 413 12.18 -12.67 -16.46
C ALA A 413 12.59 -12.47 -14.98
N LEU A 414 12.39 -11.26 -14.44
CA LEU A 414 12.63 -10.90 -13.05
C LEU A 414 11.30 -10.60 -12.35
N SER A 415 10.91 -11.44 -11.39
CA SER A 415 9.64 -11.26 -10.67
C SER A 415 9.81 -10.44 -9.39
N THR A 416 8.75 -9.72 -9.01
CA THR A 416 8.68 -9.00 -7.73
C THR A 416 8.81 -9.94 -6.53
N TYR A 417 8.33 -11.19 -6.66
CA TYR A 417 8.51 -12.23 -5.65
C TYR A 417 9.99 -12.59 -5.45
N TYR A 418 10.75 -12.74 -6.54
CA TYR A 418 12.18 -13.00 -6.47
C TYR A 418 12.91 -11.84 -5.78
N LEU A 419 12.63 -10.59 -6.18
CA LEU A 419 13.23 -9.40 -5.57
C LEU A 419 12.97 -9.33 -4.06
N SER A 420 11.71 -9.51 -3.66
CA SER A 420 11.29 -9.50 -2.26
C SER A 420 12.03 -10.56 -1.43
N ASN A 421 12.15 -11.79 -1.93
CA ASN A 421 12.66 -12.91 -1.15
C ASN A 421 14.18 -13.06 -1.20
N LYS A 422 14.81 -12.71 -2.33
CA LYS A 422 16.22 -13.02 -2.61
C LYS A 422 17.13 -11.81 -2.61
N VAL A 423 16.59 -10.60 -2.80
CA VAL A 423 17.37 -9.37 -2.90
C VAL A 423 17.12 -8.47 -1.70
N ALA A 424 15.86 -8.14 -1.42
CA ALA A 424 15.48 -7.21 -0.37
C ALA A 424 15.71 -7.76 1.05
N ARG A 425 15.67 -9.09 1.24
CA ARG A 425 15.88 -9.76 2.55
C ARG A 425 17.34 -10.12 2.84
N SER A 426 18.25 -9.90 1.90
CA SER A 426 19.66 -10.27 2.06
C SER A 426 20.34 -9.39 3.09
N ARG A 427 21.08 -10.00 4.03
CA ARG A 427 21.65 -9.32 5.21
C ARG A 427 23.07 -8.81 4.98
N SER A 428 23.77 -9.37 4.01
CA SER A 428 25.11 -8.94 3.62
C SER A 428 25.32 -8.98 2.11
N ALA A 429 26.27 -8.19 1.63
CA ALA A 429 26.64 -8.18 0.22
C ALA A 429 27.20 -9.55 -0.23
N GLN A 430 27.92 -10.26 0.65
CA GLN A 430 28.49 -11.57 0.33
C GLN A 430 27.41 -12.64 0.14
N GLU A 431 26.40 -12.68 1.01
CA GLU A 431 25.22 -13.56 0.85
C GLU A 431 24.50 -13.26 -0.46
N LEU A 432 24.33 -11.97 -0.76
CA LEU A 432 23.66 -11.54 -1.98
C LEU A 432 24.45 -11.96 -3.23
N VAL A 433 25.76 -11.78 -3.27
CA VAL A 433 26.61 -12.25 -4.38
C VAL A 433 26.47 -13.76 -4.58
N MET A 434 26.53 -14.56 -3.51
CA MET A 434 26.38 -16.01 -3.63
C MET A 434 25.01 -16.41 -4.18
N GLU A 435 23.93 -15.79 -3.69
CA GLU A 435 22.58 -16.10 -4.16
C GLU A 435 22.37 -15.66 -5.61
N LEU A 436 22.89 -14.49 -6.00
CA LEU A 436 22.78 -13.96 -7.37
C LEU A 436 23.60 -14.81 -8.35
N SER A 437 24.84 -15.18 -8.01
CA SER A 437 25.66 -16.10 -8.83
C SER A 437 25.01 -17.45 -9.02
N ARG A 438 24.27 -17.95 -8.02
CA ARG A 438 23.57 -19.24 -8.09
C ARG A 438 22.26 -19.15 -8.90
N SER A 439 21.51 -18.07 -8.75
CA SER A 439 20.13 -17.98 -9.27
C SER A 439 19.99 -17.16 -10.55
N LEU A 440 20.95 -16.28 -10.85
CA LEU A 440 21.03 -15.47 -12.07
C LEU A 440 22.45 -15.60 -12.66
N PRO A 441 22.89 -16.81 -13.04
CA PRO A 441 24.23 -17.00 -13.56
C PRO A 441 24.38 -16.32 -14.94
N PRO A 442 25.59 -15.82 -15.26
CA PRO A 442 25.92 -15.37 -16.61
C PRO A 442 25.89 -16.53 -17.61
N PRO A 443 25.85 -16.25 -18.93
CA PRO A 443 26.09 -17.24 -19.96
C PRO A 443 27.49 -17.89 -19.81
N GLU A 444 27.64 -19.17 -20.16
CA GLU A 444 28.92 -19.89 -20.07
C GLU A 444 30.05 -19.24 -20.90
N SER A 445 29.68 -18.46 -21.92
CA SER A 445 30.61 -17.72 -22.79
C SER A 445 31.03 -16.35 -22.26
N SER A 446 30.55 -15.97 -21.07
CA SER A 446 30.79 -14.66 -20.47
C SER A 446 31.77 -14.74 -19.30
N ASP A 447 32.72 -13.80 -19.26
CA ASP A 447 33.62 -13.62 -18.10
C ASP A 447 33.00 -12.73 -17.00
N TRP A 448 31.82 -12.16 -17.25
CA TRP A 448 31.12 -11.33 -16.26
C TRP A 448 30.65 -12.18 -15.08
N SER A 449 30.83 -11.67 -13.87
CA SER A 449 30.33 -12.32 -12.65
C SER A 449 29.76 -11.29 -11.68
N TRP A 450 28.89 -11.75 -10.78
CA TRP A 450 28.38 -10.89 -9.71
C TRP A 450 29.52 -10.54 -8.76
N SER A 451 29.87 -9.25 -8.72
CA SER A 451 30.80 -8.68 -7.76
C SER A 451 30.02 -8.10 -6.58
N ARG A 452 30.73 -7.72 -5.52
CA ARG A 452 30.14 -7.03 -4.38
C ARG A 452 29.47 -5.72 -4.82
N GLU A 453 30.10 -4.99 -5.72
CA GLU A 453 29.65 -3.71 -6.24
C GLU A 453 28.37 -3.86 -7.08
N THR A 454 28.33 -4.83 -8.00
CA THR A 454 27.14 -5.05 -8.85
C THR A 454 25.97 -5.63 -8.05
N ALA A 455 26.23 -6.49 -7.06
CA ALA A 455 25.20 -6.99 -6.16
C ALA A 455 24.61 -5.87 -5.29
N ILE A 456 25.44 -5.00 -4.70
CA ILE A 456 24.98 -3.83 -3.94
C ILE A 456 24.20 -2.87 -4.86
N ALA A 457 24.67 -2.65 -6.09
CA ALA A 457 23.98 -1.81 -7.05
C ALA A 457 22.57 -2.35 -7.37
N PHE A 458 22.45 -3.66 -7.60
CA PHE A 458 21.17 -4.31 -7.84
C PHE A 458 20.22 -4.18 -6.63
N GLN A 459 20.75 -4.31 -5.41
CA GLN A 459 19.97 -4.10 -4.19
C GLN A 459 19.53 -2.64 -4.04
N LYS A 460 20.41 -1.66 -4.32
CA LYS A 460 20.10 -0.22 -4.28
C LYS A 460 19.02 0.16 -5.30
N VAL A 461 19.11 -0.34 -6.54
CA VAL A 461 18.07 -0.18 -7.58
C VAL A 461 16.73 -0.74 -7.10
N THR A 462 16.75 -1.98 -6.60
CA THR A 462 15.56 -2.66 -6.08
C THR A 462 14.89 -1.84 -4.97
N ARG A 463 15.69 -1.30 -4.04
CA ARG A 463 15.21 -0.44 -2.95
C ARG A 463 14.66 0.89 -3.46
N ALA A 464 15.33 1.54 -4.41
CA ALA A 464 14.88 2.81 -4.98
C ALA A 464 13.51 2.68 -5.66
N VAL A 465 13.34 1.66 -6.51
CA VAL A 465 12.06 1.38 -7.19
C VAL A 465 10.95 1.11 -6.17
N GLN A 466 11.20 0.27 -5.16
CA GLN A 466 10.19 -0.06 -4.16
C GLN A 466 9.85 1.12 -3.25
N THR A 467 10.84 1.88 -2.80
CA THR A 467 10.62 3.07 -1.94
C THR A 467 9.80 4.11 -2.69
N ARG A 468 10.11 4.34 -3.97
CA ARG A 468 9.31 5.18 -4.86
C ARG A 468 7.87 4.69 -4.96
N SER A 469 7.68 3.39 -5.24
CA SER A 469 6.34 2.79 -5.32
C SER A 469 5.51 3.05 -4.05
N ALA A 470 6.10 2.86 -2.86
CA ALA A 470 5.43 3.15 -1.59
C ALA A 470 5.06 4.64 -1.44
N GLY A 471 5.93 5.56 -1.85
CA GLY A 471 5.64 7.01 -1.84
C GLY A 471 4.53 7.42 -2.80
N LEU A 472 4.45 6.79 -3.98
CA LEU A 472 3.36 7.02 -4.94
C LEU A 472 2.02 6.50 -4.43
N ILE A 473 2.01 5.30 -3.83
CA ILE A 473 0.81 4.75 -3.18
C ILE A 473 0.35 5.66 -2.03
N ALA A 474 1.27 6.12 -1.17
CA ALA A 474 0.95 7.06 -0.11
C ALA A 474 0.34 8.36 -0.66
N SER A 475 0.89 8.88 -1.76
CA SER A 475 0.37 10.10 -2.41
C SER A 475 -1.04 9.88 -2.97
N ALA A 476 -1.31 8.71 -3.56
CA ALA A 476 -2.64 8.35 -4.04
C ALA A 476 -3.66 8.22 -2.90
N VAL A 477 -3.27 7.59 -1.78
CA VAL A 477 -4.10 7.48 -0.57
C VAL A 477 -4.46 8.87 -0.04
N ILE A 478 -3.47 9.73 0.19
CA ILE A 478 -3.68 11.09 0.68
C ILE A 478 -4.54 11.90 -0.31
N GLY A 479 -4.31 11.76 -1.61
CA GLY A 479 -5.11 12.42 -2.64
C GLY A 479 -6.59 12.01 -2.61
N LEU A 480 -6.89 10.72 -2.40
CA LEU A 480 -8.26 10.21 -2.26
C LEU A 480 -8.93 10.69 -0.98
N LEU A 481 -8.24 10.64 0.17
CA LEU A 481 -8.79 11.14 1.44
C LEU A 481 -9.06 12.65 1.37
N ALA A 482 -8.20 13.41 0.70
CA ALA A 482 -8.44 14.83 0.46
C ALA A 482 -9.61 15.04 -0.53
N CYS A 483 -9.72 14.22 -1.57
CA CYS A 483 -10.82 14.26 -2.55
C CYS A 483 -12.18 14.22 -1.86
N THR A 484 -12.36 13.30 -0.89
CA THR A 484 -13.59 13.11 -0.10
C THR A 484 -13.69 14.03 1.12
N ARG A 485 -12.76 14.98 1.29
CA ARG A 485 -12.71 15.92 2.43
C ARG A 485 -12.55 15.26 3.79
N GLU A 486 -12.02 14.04 3.84
CA GLU A 486 -11.68 13.36 5.09
C GLU A 486 -10.49 14.05 5.78
N ILE A 487 -9.53 14.51 4.98
CA ILE A 487 -8.42 15.36 5.39
C ILE A 487 -8.39 16.64 4.55
N GLN A 488 -7.72 17.67 5.05
CA GLN A 488 -7.41 18.88 4.29
C GLN A 488 -5.93 18.84 3.91
N LEU A 489 -5.59 19.40 2.76
CA LEU A 489 -4.22 19.67 2.31
C LEU A 489 -4.05 21.17 2.18
N ARG A 490 -2.90 21.71 2.59
CA ARG A 490 -2.62 23.16 2.57
C ARG A 490 -1.75 23.52 1.37
N ASP A 491 -1.80 24.79 1.00
CA ASP A 491 -0.82 25.35 0.09
C ASP A 491 0.57 25.32 0.71
N ASP A 492 1.51 24.77 -0.06
CA ASP A 492 2.90 24.56 0.36
C ASP A 492 3.63 25.91 0.34
N SER A 493 3.35 26.79 1.31
CA SER A 493 4.24 27.91 1.59
C SER A 493 5.51 27.31 2.17
N ALA A 494 6.67 27.59 1.57
CA ALA A 494 7.98 26.99 1.88
C ALA A 494 8.45 27.07 3.36
N ARG A 495 7.63 27.57 4.28
CA ARG A 495 7.90 27.76 5.72
C ARG A 495 7.66 26.51 6.59
N ASN A 496 6.96 25.48 6.11
CA ASN A 496 6.52 24.34 6.94
C ASN A 496 7.26 23.02 6.68
N SER A 497 8.35 23.03 5.92
CA SER A 497 9.20 21.85 5.77
C SER A 497 9.99 21.60 7.06
N PRO A 498 9.95 20.40 7.67
CA PRO A 498 10.88 20.06 8.74
C PRO A 498 12.31 20.10 8.18
N GLN A 499 13.15 21.01 8.68
CA GLN A 499 14.57 20.98 8.37
C GLN A 499 15.25 19.81 9.10
N PRO A 500 16.24 19.14 8.49
CA PRO A 500 17.07 18.18 9.20
C PRO A 500 17.82 18.89 10.35
N PRO A 501 18.14 18.18 11.45
CA PRO A 501 18.82 18.79 12.58
C PRO A 501 20.24 19.20 12.18
N LEU A 502 20.46 20.50 11.99
CA LEU A 502 21.80 21.07 11.86
C LEU A 502 22.54 20.88 13.19
N ALA A 503 23.64 20.14 13.14
CA ALA A 503 24.59 20.03 14.23
C ALA A 503 25.10 21.42 14.60
N GLY A 504 25.02 21.76 15.89
CA GLY A 504 25.34 23.08 16.39
C GLY A 504 26.80 23.46 16.15
N ILE A 505 27.00 24.66 15.61
CA ILE A 505 28.22 25.44 15.80
C ILE A 505 27.76 26.82 16.26
N GLN A 506 28.06 27.13 17.51
CA GLN A 506 28.00 28.48 18.07
C GLN A 506 29.33 29.18 17.79
N SER A 507 29.26 30.36 17.18
CA SER A 507 30.21 31.49 17.25
C SER A 507 29.75 32.52 16.21
N GLY A 508 29.64 33.82 16.43
CA GLY A 508 29.89 34.75 17.52
C GLY A 508 29.62 36.16 16.97
N ASP A 509 29.13 37.05 17.83
CA ASP A 509 28.93 38.52 17.71
C ASP A 509 29.17 39.27 16.39
N SER A 510 28.21 40.12 16.00
CA SER A 510 28.38 41.60 15.97
C SER A 510 27.08 42.37 15.68
N ASN A 511 26.99 43.55 16.30
CA ASN A 511 25.89 44.53 16.35
C ASN A 511 25.49 45.12 14.98
N ASP A 512 24.23 45.50 14.76
CA ASP A 512 23.69 46.86 15.01
C ASP A 512 22.25 47.04 14.48
N ASP A 513 21.47 47.82 15.23
CA ASP A 513 20.37 48.72 14.86
C ASP A 513 19.26 48.30 13.86
N GLN A 514 18.00 48.22 14.34
CA GLN A 514 17.02 49.33 14.17
C GLN A 514 15.62 49.02 14.77
N GLN A 515 15.23 49.97 15.61
CA GLN A 515 13.95 50.42 16.15
C GLN A 515 12.58 50.00 15.55
N GLU A 516 11.63 49.95 16.49
CA GLU A 516 10.24 50.45 16.44
C GLU A 516 9.09 49.58 15.88
N THR A 517 8.32 48.97 16.80
CA THR A 517 6.94 49.37 17.23
C THR A 517 6.33 48.21 18.06
N ALA A 518 6.32 48.23 19.41
CA ALA A 518 5.33 48.87 20.30
C ALA A 518 3.89 48.87 19.75
N ALA A 519 2.82 48.49 20.45
CA ALA A 519 2.56 47.97 21.79
C ALA A 519 1.06 47.64 21.85
N ALA A 520 0.67 46.62 22.64
CA ALA A 520 -0.64 46.37 23.26
C ALA A 520 -0.74 44.83 23.44
N LEU A 521 -0.68 44.24 24.63
CA LEU A 521 -1.47 44.52 25.82
C LEU A 521 -0.67 44.11 27.07
N ALA A 522 -0.54 45.04 28.00
CA ALA A 522 -0.11 44.78 29.36
C ALA A 522 -1.31 44.58 30.29
N ALA A 523 -1.03 43.99 31.45
CA ALA A 523 -1.91 43.67 32.58
C ALA A 523 -2.70 42.36 32.39
N THR A 524 -2.53 41.32 33.22
CA THR A 524 -2.64 41.40 34.67
C THR A 524 -2.04 40.13 35.31
N ASN A 525 -1.03 40.27 36.17
CA ASN A 525 -1.04 39.78 37.56
C ASN A 525 0.37 39.79 38.18
N LYS A 526 0.45 40.49 39.31
CA LYS A 526 1.63 40.70 40.13
C LYS A 526 1.62 39.68 41.28
N THR A 527 2.80 39.09 41.52
CA THR A 527 3.36 38.63 42.82
C THR A 527 2.60 37.59 43.66
N LEU A 528 3.28 36.49 43.98
CA LEU A 528 3.58 36.05 45.36
C LEU A 528 4.68 34.95 45.39
N THR A 529 5.76 35.29 46.10
CA THR A 529 6.65 34.47 46.96
C THR A 529 7.42 33.24 46.45
N SER A 530 8.71 33.31 46.78
CA SER A 530 9.76 32.29 46.79
C SER A 530 9.43 31.01 47.54
N GLU A 531 9.87 29.87 47.01
CA GLU A 531 10.61 28.87 47.78
C GLU A 531 11.40 27.94 46.86
N SER A 532 12.67 27.76 47.20
CA SER A 532 13.64 26.86 46.58
C SER A 532 13.33 25.40 46.91
N ASN A 533 13.24 24.52 45.91
CA ASN A 533 13.72 23.16 46.13
C ASN A 533 14.17 22.45 44.85
N ASN A 534 15.36 21.86 44.97
CA ASN A 534 16.12 21.17 43.95
C ASN A 534 15.59 19.73 43.83
N GLN A 535 14.84 19.39 42.78
CA GLN A 535 14.69 18.00 42.32
C GLN A 535 14.59 17.95 40.79
N ARG A 536 15.49 17.17 40.18
CA ARG A 536 15.51 16.85 38.75
C ARG A 536 14.20 16.14 38.36
N GLY A 537 13.26 16.89 37.79
CA GLY A 537 12.06 16.37 37.14
C GLY A 537 12.27 16.29 35.62
N LEU A 538 11.88 15.18 35.02
CA LEU A 538 11.77 15.02 33.57
C LEU A 538 10.97 16.19 32.97
N ILE A 539 11.53 16.86 31.96
CA ILE A 539 10.80 17.84 31.15
C ILE A 539 9.77 17.04 30.34
N VAL A 540 8.57 16.90 30.90
CA VAL A 540 7.40 16.48 30.12
C VAL A 540 7.00 17.68 29.27
N PRO A 541 6.92 17.56 27.93
CA PRO A 541 6.37 18.64 27.12
C PRO A 541 4.94 18.85 27.59
N VAL A 542 4.64 20.06 28.09
CA VAL A 542 3.27 20.47 28.34
C VAL A 542 2.60 20.52 26.97
N LEU A 543 1.81 19.48 26.66
CA LEU A 543 0.89 19.50 25.54
C LEU A 543 0.04 20.76 25.69
N ALA A 544 0.09 21.64 24.70
CA ALA A 544 -0.86 22.73 24.58
C ALA A 544 -2.28 22.19 24.73
N PRO A 545 -3.24 22.97 25.26
CA PRO A 545 -4.61 22.51 25.40
C PRO A 545 -5.10 21.97 24.05
N ALA A 546 -5.69 20.77 24.06
CA ALA A 546 -6.32 20.20 22.87
C ALA A 546 -7.20 21.28 22.20
N PRO A 547 -7.11 21.45 20.87
CA PRO A 547 -7.95 22.42 20.19
C PRO A 547 -9.43 22.11 20.48
N ALA A 548 -10.25 23.18 20.55
CA ALA A 548 -11.62 23.15 21.05
C ALA A 548 -12.59 22.24 20.26
N ASP A 549 -12.13 21.60 19.19
CA ASP A 549 -12.88 20.68 18.33
C ASP A 549 -12.77 19.20 18.74
N TRP A 550 -11.89 18.83 19.68
CA TRP A 550 -11.68 17.44 20.14
C TRP A 550 -12.74 16.97 21.15
N HIS A 551 -13.99 16.86 20.72
CA HIS A 551 -15.11 16.46 21.59
C HIS A 551 -15.07 14.97 21.99
N SER A 552 -14.29 14.13 21.30
CA SER A 552 -14.21 12.67 21.53
C SER A 552 -12.79 12.10 21.53
N GLY A 553 -11.76 12.95 21.52
CA GLY A 553 -10.35 12.54 21.31
C GLY A 553 -9.97 12.47 19.82
N PRO A 554 -8.70 12.16 19.50
CA PRO A 554 -8.23 12.07 18.12
C PRO A 554 -8.94 10.94 17.36
N GLU A 555 -9.39 11.23 16.14
CA GLU A 555 -10.05 10.27 15.26
C GLU A 555 -9.01 9.51 14.41
N GLU A 556 -9.13 8.18 14.34
CA GLU A 556 -8.34 7.34 13.45
C GLU A 556 -9.11 7.04 12.15
N LEU A 557 -8.61 7.58 11.04
CA LEU A 557 -9.05 7.23 9.70
C LEU A 557 -8.31 5.98 9.25
N VAL A 558 -9.05 4.87 9.16
CA VAL A 558 -8.50 3.59 8.73
C VAL A 558 -8.57 3.50 7.21
N VAL A 559 -7.41 3.25 6.61
CA VAL A 559 -7.25 2.85 5.21
C VAL A 559 -6.98 1.35 5.22
N ALA A 560 -8.01 0.59 4.87
CA ALA A 560 -7.91 -0.86 4.78
C ALA A 560 -7.01 -1.25 3.60
N TYR A 561 -6.10 -2.20 3.79
CA TYR A 561 -5.27 -2.69 2.69
C TYR A 561 -5.26 -4.21 2.57
N THR A 562 -5.06 -4.66 1.34
CA THR A 562 -4.65 -6.05 1.04
C THR A 562 -3.77 -6.06 -0.22
N GLY A 563 -3.17 -7.19 -0.52
CA GLY A 563 -2.36 -7.39 -1.72
C GLY A 563 -0.92 -7.79 -1.43
N GLY A 564 -0.38 -8.62 -2.31
CA GLY A 564 0.88 -9.31 -2.09
C GLY A 564 2.09 -8.40 -1.88
N ILE A 565 2.11 -7.17 -2.44
CA ILE A 565 3.23 -6.25 -2.21
C ILE A 565 3.15 -5.70 -0.79
N ILE A 566 2.06 -5.03 -0.45
CA ILE A 566 1.95 -4.32 0.83
C ILE A 566 1.99 -5.28 2.02
N GLN A 567 1.55 -6.52 1.85
CA GLN A 567 1.59 -7.56 2.90
C GLN A 567 2.96 -8.24 3.02
N ASN A 568 3.66 -8.51 1.92
CA ASN A 568 4.81 -9.44 1.93
C ASN A 568 6.14 -8.84 1.50
N TYR A 569 6.14 -7.67 0.86
CA TYR A 569 7.39 -7.01 0.46
C TYR A 569 8.01 -6.33 1.68
N PRO A 570 9.29 -6.61 2.02
CA PRO A 570 9.93 -6.09 3.23
C PRO A 570 9.78 -4.58 3.38
N ASN A 571 9.28 -4.15 4.55
CA ASN A 571 9.11 -2.75 4.95
C ASN A 571 8.20 -1.90 4.04
N PHE A 572 7.42 -2.50 3.13
CA PHE A 572 6.61 -1.73 2.18
C PHE A 572 5.52 -0.93 2.90
N LYS A 573 4.76 -1.59 3.80
CA LYS A 573 3.70 -0.95 4.59
C LYS A 573 4.26 0.15 5.48
N GLU A 574 5.40 -0.10 6.15
CA GLU A 574 6.05 0.84 7.04
C GLU A 574 6.55 2.07 6.29
N THR A 575 7.14 1.86 5.10
CA THR A 575 7.59 2.94 4.23
C THR A 575 6.41 3.77 3.72
N CYS A 576 5.33 3.11 3.29
CA CYS A 576 4.10 3.76 2.85
C CYS A 576 3.46 4.58 3.98
N GLN A 577 3.33 4.00 5.18
CA GLN A 577 2.81 4.68 6.37
C GLN A 577 3.67 5.90 6.74
N SER A 578 5.00 5.78 6.71
CA SER A 578 5.91 6.89 6.97
C SER A 578 5.68 8.07 6.01
N TYR A 579 5.46 7.80 4.72
CA TYR A 579 5.11 8.85 3.75
C TYR A 579 3.74 9.49 4.04
N ILE A 580 2.73 8.69 4.39
CA ILE A 580 1.41 9.18 4.82
C ILE A 580 1.57 10.11 6.03
N ASP A 581 2.28 9.67 7.07
CA ASP A 581 2.51 10.43 8.30
C ASP A 581 3.21 11.75 8.00
N ARG A 582 4.27 11.73 7.19
CA ARG A 582 5.01 12.95 6.79
C ARG A 582 4.13 13.94 6.02
N MET A 583 3.28 13.47 5.12
CA MET A 583 2.36 14.33 4.36
C MET A 583 1.27 14.94 5.26
N ILE A 584 0.73 14.17 6.21
CA ILE A 584 -0.23 14.67 7.20
C ILE A 584 0.45 15.71 8.11
N MET A 585 1.64 15.41 8.64
CA MET A 585 2.42 16.34 9.47
C MET A 585 2.74 17.64 8.75
N ARG A 586 3.14 17.59 7.47
CA ARG A 586 3.42 18.77 6.64
C ARG A 586 2.20 19.68 6.49
N THR A 587 1.00 19.13 6.54
CA THR A 587 -0.22 19.91 6.47
C THR A 587 -0.56 20.61 7.80
N GLY A 588 0.00 20.13 8.90
CA GLY A 588 -0.35 20.58 10.26
C GLY A 588 -1.60 19.89 10.80
N PRO A 589 -2.07 20.32 12.00
CA PRO A 589 -3.16 19.68 12.71
C PRO A 589 -4.43 19.60 11.85
N GLN A 590 -4.99 18.40 11.76
CA GLN A 590 -6.27 18.14 11.11
C GLN A 590 -7.42 18.41 12.09
N MET A 591 -8.57 18.83 11.56
CA MET A 591 -9.81 18.97 12.34
C MET A 591 -10.14 17.65 13.05
N GLY A 592 -10.49 17.71 14.33
CA GLY A 592 -10.80 16.54 15.15
C GLY A 592 -9.59 15.65 15.49
N GLY A 593 -8.36 16.12 15.25
CA GLY A 593 -7.15 15.35 15.56
C GLY A 593 -6.96 14.13 14.65
N LYS A 594 -7.54 14.17 13.45
CA LYS A 594 -7.56 13.05 12.50
C LYS A 594 -6.14 12.57 12.16
N SER A 595 -5.94 11.27 12.30
CA SER A 595 -4.72 10.55 11.92
C SER A 595 -5.06 9.44 10.92
N VAL A 596 -4.16 9.12 10.00
CA VAL A 596 -4.42 8.14 8.93
C VAL A 596 -3.58 6.89 9.17
N PHE A 597 -4.22 5.73 9.24
CA PHE A 597 -3.54 4.45 9.48
C PHE A 597 -3.88 3.39 8.44
N LEU A 598 -2.83 2.80 7.86
CA LEU A 598 -2.91 1.59 7.07
C LEU A 598 -3.18 0.40 8.00
N ARG A 599 -4.33 -0.26 7.83
CA ARG A 599 -4.66 -1.48 8.56
C ARG A 599 -4.93 -2.63 7.60
N GLU A 600 -4.34 -3.78 7.90
CA GLU A 600 -4.54 -4.97 7.09
C GLU A 600 -5.97 -5.45 7.20
N ALA A 601 -6.59 -5.72 6.05
CA ALA A 601 -7.83 -6.47 5.93
C ALA A 601 -7.48 -7.88 5.46
N SER A 602 -6.89 -8.67 6.37
CA SER A 602 -6.55 -10.07 6.10
C SER A 602 -7.83 -10.80 5.68
N ASP A 603 -7.77 -11.46 4.52
CA ASP A 603 -8.93 -12.16 3.93
C ASP A 603 -10.12 -11.27 3.59
N GLY A 604 -9.87 -9.97 3.34
CA GLY A 604 -10.89 -8.99 2.99
C GLY A 604 -11.80 -9.41 1.83
N GLY A 605 -11.27 -10.13 0.84
CA GLY A 605 -12.07 -10.68 -0.26
C GLY A 605 -13.12 -11.70 0.20
N VAL A 606 -12.73 -12.67 1.02
CA VAL A 606 -13.64 -13.73 1.50
C VAL A 606 -14.59 -13.21 2.57
N ILE A 607 -14.07 -12.49 3.57
CA ILE A 607 -14.89 -11.93 4.64
C ILE A 607 -15.86 -10.88 4.08
N GLY A 608 -15.38 -10.02 3.17
CA GLY A 608 -16.19 -8.96 2.56
C GLY A 608 -17.36 -9.52 1.75
N ALA A 609 -17.13 -10.61 1.00
CA ALA A 609 -18.19 -11.34 0.33
C ALA A 609 -19.27 -11.84 1.31
N GLY A 610 -18.87 -12.46 2.42
CA GLY A 610 -19.81 -12.90 3.45
C GLY A 610 -20.57 -11.74 4.11
N VAL A 611 -19.89 -10.64 4.42
CA VAL A 611 -20.50 -9.43 4.98
C VAL A 611 -21.55 -8.84 4.03
N LEU A 612 -21.25 -8.73 2.73
CA LEU A 612 -22.21 -8.23 1.76
C LEU A 612 -23.43 -9.14 1.63
N ALA A 613 -23.25 -10.46 1.64
CA ALA A 613 -24.37 -11.40 1.67
C ALA A 613 -25.25 -11.17 2.91
N GLY A 614 -24.64 -10.99 4.09
CA GLY A 614 -25.37 -10.67 5.31
C GLY A 614 -26.09 -9.32 5.30
N MET A 615 -25.49 -8.30 4.68
CA MET A 615 -26.13 -6.99 4.50
C MET A 615 -27.37 -7.05 3.61
N VAL A 616 -27.42 -7.97 2.64
CA VAL A 616 -28.59 -8.19 1.79
C VAL A 616 -29.66 -9.00 2.54
N ALA A 617 -29.26 -10.06 3.23
CA ALA A 617 -30.17 -10.91 4.01
C ALA A 617 -30.85 -10.16 5.15
N GLY A 618 -30.18 -9.20 5.78
CA GLY A 618 -30.77 -8.35 6.84
C GLY A 618 -31.72 -7.25 6.34
N GLN A 619 -31.87 -7.07 5.03
CA GLN A 619 -32.82 -6.11 4.42
C GLN A 619 -34.15 -6.76 4.00
N THR A 620 -34.17 -8.09 3.87
CA THR A 620 -35.37 -8.91 3.65
C THR A 620 -36.00 -9.32 4.97
#